data_AF-B9WFZ0-F1
#
_entry.id   AF-B9WFZ0-F1
#
_cell.length_a   1.000
_cell.length_b   1.000
_cell.length_c   1.000
_cell.angle_alpha   90.00
_cell.angle_beta   90.00
_cell.angle_gamma   90.00
#
_symmetry.space_group_name_H-M   'P 1'
#
loop_
_entity.id
_entity.type
_entity.pdbx_description
1 polymer ?
#
loop_
_entity_poly.entity_id
_entity_poly.type
_entity_poly.pdbx_seq_one_letter_code
_entity_poly.pdbx_strand_id
1 'polypeptide(L)'
;MTTSMEKFYYQPSIEANKQKLQHVHDVASLALGVGSGILTLESMNGFIFYFIGITVANLLFYIICGEGRPSKYYKNPLQEIFVSGIFDNIPGFIMMWCLVYALVKSSS
;
A
#
# COMPACT_ATOMS: atom_id res chain seq x y z
N MET A 1 11.23 10.71 -39.93
CA MET A 1 11.13 9.24 -39.83
C MET A 1 11.43 8.86 -38.39
N THR A 2 10.39 8.47 -37.67
CA THR A 2 10.33 8.28 -36.21
C THR A 2 11.10 7.04 -35.77
N THR A 3 12.23 7.23 -35.10
CA THR A 3 12.98 6.15 -34.44
C THR A 3 12.22 5.71 -33.19
N SER A 4 11.25 4.81 -33.36
CA SER A 4 10.53 4.16 -32.27
C SER A 4 11.50 3.26 -31.50
N MET A 5 12.11 3.78 -30.42
CA MET A 5 12.86 2.97 -29.45
C MET A 5 11.94 1.87 -28.90
N GLU A 6 12.15 0.63 -29.33
CA GLU A 6 11.50 -0.54 -28.76
C GLU A 6 12.02 -0.73 -27.32
N LYS A 7 11.23 -0.31 -26.32
CA LYS A 7 11.55 -0.51 -24.91
C LYS A 7 11.43 -2.01 -24.59
N PHE A 8 12.55 -2.72 -24.60
CA PHE A 8 12.63 -4.08 -24.06
C PHE A 8 12.44 -4.02 -22.54
N TYR A 9 11.27 -4.42 -22.07
CA TYR A 9 10.97 -4.54 -20.65
C TYR A 9 11.47 -5.90 -20.16
N TYR A 10 12.50 -5.89 -19.31
CA TYR A 10 12.95 -7.09 -18.62
C TYR A 10 11.94 -7.44 -17.51
N GLN A 11 11.11 -8.46 -17.76
CA GLN A 11 10.03 -8.91 -16.87
C GLN A 11 10.49 -9.12 -15.41
N PRO A 12 11.65 -9.76 -15.13
CA PRO A 12 12.08 -10.01 -13.75
C PRO A 12 12.34 -8.73 -12.95
N SER A 13 12.79 -7.65 -13.58
CA SER A 13 12.96 -6.35 -12.90
C SER A 13 11.63 -5.71 -12.53
N ILE A 14 10.60 -5.89 -13.38
CA ILE A 14 9.26 -5.38 -13.08
C ILE A 14 8.67 -6.15 -11.89
N GLU A 15 8.85 -7.46 -11.88
CA GLU A 15 8.33 -8.35 -10.84
C GLU A 15 9.03 -8.12 -9.49
N ALA A 16 10.35 -7.94 -9.50
CA ALA A 16 11.11 -7.56 -8.31
C ALA A 16 10.66 -6.20 -7.73
N ASN A 17 10.34 -5.22 -8.59
CA ASN A 17 9.82 -3.93 -8.15
C ASN A 17 8.39 -4.04 -7.57
N LYS A 18 7.54 -4.89 -8.17
CA LYS A 18 6.21 -5.20 -7.64
C LYS A 18 6.29 -5.84 -6.25
N GLN A 19 7.20 -6.80 -6.05
CA GLN A 19 7.40 -7.43 -4.74
C GLN A 19 7.83 -6.42 -3.68
N LYS A 20 8.76 -5.52 -3.99
CA LYS A 20 9.19 -4.46 -3.06
C LYS A 20 8.04 -3.51 -2.69
N LEU A 21 7.23 -3.12 -3.68
CA LEU A 21 6.04 -2.31 -3.44
C LEU A 21 5.04 -3.03 -2.52
N GLN A 22 4.80 -4.32 -2.78
CA GLN A 22 3.90 -5.13 -1.96
C GLN A 22 4.36 -5.18 -0.50
N HIS A 23 5.66 -5.43 -0.26
CA HIS A 23 6.21 -5.43 1.09
C HIS A 23 6.02 -4.10 1.83
N VAL A 24 6.10 -2.96 1.15
CA VAL A 24 5.85 -1.65 1.77
C VAL A 24 4.38 -1.52 2.15
N HIS A 25 3.46 -1.95 1.29
CA HIS A 25 2.03 -1.95 1.60
C HIS A 25 1.70 -2.91 2.76
N ASP A 26 2.32 -4.08 2.82
CA ASP A 26 2.16 -5.05 3.91
C ASP A 26 2.59 -4.44 5.26
N VAL A 27 3.76 -3.81 5.32
CA VAL A 27 4.23 -3.17 6.56
C VAL A 27 3.36 -1.96 6.92
N ALA A 28 2.96 -1.16 5.94
CA ALA A 28 2.10 -0.01 6.18
C ALA A 28 0.71 -0.41 6.67
N SER A 29 0.10 -1.47 6.10
CA SER A 29 -1.22 -1.96 6.50
C SER A 29 -1.22 -2.50 7.93
N LEU A 30 -0.17 -3.25 8.30
CA LEU A 30 0.03 -3.70 9.68
C LEU A 30 0.21 -2.53 10.66
N ALA A 31 1.04 -1.55 10.31
CA ALA A 31 1.30 -0.38 11.16
C ALA A 31 0.03 0.48 11.37
N LEU A 32 -0.75 0.69 10.30
CA LEU A 32 -2.03 1.39 10.38
C LEU A 32 -3.05 0.60 11.22
N GLY A 33 -3.04 -0.73 11.15
CA GLY A 33 -3.90 -1.61 11.97
C GLY A 33 -3.57 -1.52 13.46
N VAL A 34 -2.29 -1.45 13.80
CA VAL A 34 -1.87 -1.18 15.20
C VAL A 34 -2.36 0.21 15.65
N GLY A 35 -2.19 1.23 14.81
CA GLY A 35 -2.64 2.59 15.11
C GLY A 35 -4.15 2.69 15.35
N SER A 36 -4.97 2.07 14.50
CA SER A 36 -6.42 2.06 14.66
C SER A 36 -6.88 1.25 15.87
N GLY A 37 -6.15 0.17 16.20
CA GLY A 37 -6.40 -0.64 17.40
C GLY A 37 -6.10 0.10 18.70
N ILE A 38 -4.99 0.83 18.79
CA ILE A 38 -4.64 1.61 19.99
C ILE A 38 -5.64 2.73 20.25
N LEU A 39 -6.05 3.45 19.19
CA LEU A 39 -7.04 4.53 19.33
C LEU A 39 -8.45 4.01 19.66
N THR A 40 -8.67 2.69 19.71
CA THR A 40 -9.98 2.07 19.98
C THR A 40 -11.05 2.61 19.02
N LEU A 41 -10.67 2.91 17.78
CA LEU A 41 -11.62 3.43 16.78
C LEU A 41 -12.62 2.33 16.45
N GLU A 42 -13.92 2.61 16.62
CA GLU A 42 -14.97 1.68 16.22
C GLU A 42 -15.38 1.86 14.76
N SER A 43 -15.57 0.73 14.07
CA SER A 43 -16.32 0.60 12.82
C SER A 43 -15.89 1.56 11.70
N MET A 44 -16.64 2.64 11.45
CA MET A 44 -16.48 3.46 10.25
C MET A 44 -15.22 4.33 10.28
N ASN A 45 -14.79 4.75 11.47
CA ASN A 45 -13.59 5.58 11.63
C ASN A 45 -12.30 4.82 11.34
N GLY A 46 -12.22 3.52 11.65
CA GLY A 46 -11.04 2.71 11.34
C GLY A 46 -10.86 2.48 9.84
N PHE A 47 -11.97 2.32 9.09
CA PHE A 47 -11.94 2.24 7.62
C PHE A 47 -11.49 3.56 6.98
N ILE A 48 -11.97 4.70 7.48
CA ILE A 48 -11.54 6.02 7.00
C ILE A 48 -10.05 6.23 7.27
N PHE A 49 -9.58 5.84 8.46
CA PHE A 49 -8.16 5.90 8.82
C PHE A 49 -7.30 5.02 7.90
N TYR A 50 -7.76 3.80 7.57
CA TYR A 50 -7.10 2.93 6.60
C TYR A 50 -7.03 3.58 5.22
N PHE A 51 -8.15 4.11 4.70
CA PHE A 51 -8.19 4.78 3.39
C PHE A 51 -7.26 6.00 3.31
N ILE A 52 -7.21 6.82 4.37
CA ILE A 52 -6.30 7.97 4.43
C ILE A 52 -4.86 7.47 4.51
N GLY A 53 -4.55 6.53 5.41
CA GLY A 53 -3.21 6.00 5.62
C GLY A 53 -2.63 5.32 4.38
N ILE A 54 -3.45 4.54 3.66
CA ILE A 54 -3.01 3.87 2.44
C ILE A 54 -2.89 4.86 1.27
N THR A 55 -3.72 5.90 1.21
CA THR A 55 -3.56 6.99 0.22
C THR A 55 -2.27 7.75 0.47
N VAL A 56 -1.94 8.02 1.74
CA VAL A 56 -0.67 8.64 2.14
C VAL A 56 0.51 7.72 1.81
N ALA A 57 0.43 6.42 2.09
CA ALA A 57 1.48 5.46 1.76
C ALA A 57 1.72 5.41 0.24
N ASN A 58 0.65 5.38 -0.56
CA ASN A 58 0.71 5.46 -2.02
C ASN A 58 1.34 6.77 -2.50
N LEU A 59 0.96 7.90 -1.92
CA LEU A 59 1.52 9.21 -2.24
C LEU A 59 3.01 9.27 -1.87
N LEU A 60 3.38 8.74 -0.72
CA LEU A 60 4.77 8.67 -0.26
C LEU A 60 5.61 7.78 -1.19
N PHE A 61 5.06 6.65 -1.63
CA PHE A 61 5.70 5.78 -2.61
C PHE A 61 5.84 6.49 -3.97
N TYR A 62 4.82 7.25 -4.40
CA TYR A 62 4.88 8.06 -5.61
C TYR A 62 5.96 9.15 -5.54
N ILE A 63 6.11 9.82 -4.39
CA ILE A 63 7.10 10.89 -4.19
C ILE A 63 8.52 10.31 -4.08
N ILE A 64 8.70 9.21 -3.34
CA ILE A 64 10.02 8.62 -3.05
C ILE A 64 10.54 7.78 -4.22
N CYS A 65 9.73 6.89 -4.79
CA CYS A 65 10.15 6.00 -5.88
C CYS A 65 9.90 6.59 -7.27
N GLY A 66 9.02 7.59 -7.40
CA GLY A 66 8.60 8.10 -8.69
C GLY A 66 9.63 8.96 -9.41
N GLU A 67 10.52 9.66 -8.69
CA GLU A 67 11.57 10.57 -9.23
C GLU A 67 11.15 11.33 -10.52
N GLY A 68 9.88 11.73 -10.63
CA GLY A 68 9.31 12.41 -11.80
C GLY A 68 9.23 11.62 -13.12
N ARG A 69 9.41 10.28 -13.16
CA ARG A 69 9.28 9.47 -14.40
C ARG A 69 8.48 8.16 -14.24
N PRO A 70 7.17 8.23 -13.94
CA PRO A 70 6.30 7.06 -13.81
C PRO A 70 6.04 6.30 -15.14
N SER A 71 6.26 6.93 -16.29
CA SER A 71 5.95 6.36 -17.63
C SER A 71 7.01 5.37 -18.16
N LYS A 72 8.11 5.14 -17.43
CA LYS A 72 9.18 4.20 -17.85
C LYS A 72 9.17 2.88 -17.09
N TYR A 73 8.47 2.79 -15.95
CA TYR A 73 8.54 1.63 -15.06
C TYR A 73 7.21 0.87 -14.91
N TYR A 74 6.06 1.51 -15.17
CA TYR A 74 4.75 0.86 -15.06
C TYR A 74 3.86 1.22 -16.26
N LYS A 75 3.25 0.21 -16.90
CA LYS A 75 2.34 0.37 -18.05
C LYS A 75 1.01 1.04 -17.65
N ASN A 76 0.53 0.81 -16.43
CA ASN A 76 -0.67 1.41 -15.83
C ASN A 76 -0.45 1.64 -14.32
N PRO A 77 0.24 2.73 -13.92
CA PRO A 77 0.66 2.94 -12.53
C PRO A 77 -0.51 3.11 -11.55
N LEU A 78 -1.61 3.76 -11.95
CA LEU A 78 -2.72 4.03 -11.02
C LEU A 78 -3.58 2.80 -10.72
N GLN A 79 -3.70 1.84 -11.65
CA GLN A 79 -4.56 0.68 -11.44
C GLN A 79 -3.83 -0.47 -10.72
N GLU A 80 -2.57 -0.74 -11.07
CA GLU A 80 -1.79 -1.79 -10.40
C GLU A 80 -1.39 -1.40 -8.97
N ILE A 81 -1.00 -0.14 -8.75
CA ILE A 81 -0.54 0.34 -7.44
C ILE A 81 -1.74 0.54 -6.50
N PHE A 82 -2.83 1.13 -6.99
CA PHE A 82 -3.94 1.54 -6.14
C PHE A 82 -4.98 0.43 -5.93
N VAL A 83 -5.23 -0.45 -6.91
CA VAL A 83 -6.27 -1.49 -6.77
C VAL A 83 -5.66 -2.77 -6.21
N SER A 84 -4.60 -3.30 -6.83
CA SER A 84 -4.06 -4.61 -6.40
C SER A 84 -3.50 -4.56 -4.97
N GLY A 85 -2.66 -3.55 -4.69
CA GLY A 85 -2.00 -3.43 -3.39
C GLY A 85 -2.95 -3.19 -2.22
N ILE A 86 -4.01 -2.40 -2.41
CA ILE A 86 -4.99 -2.09 -1.34
C ILE A 86 -5.80 -3.32 -0.96
N PHE A 87 -6.35 -4.04 -1.93
CA PHE A 87 -7.26 -5.15 -1.64
C PHE A 87 -6.55 -6.35 -1.02
N ASP A 88 -5.32 -6.65 -1.46
CA ASP A 88 -4.50 -7.71 -0.86
C ASP A 88 -4.11 -7.41 0.60
N ASN A 89 -4.07 -6.13 0.99
CA ASN A 89 -3.58 -5.68 2.30
C ASN A 89 -4.65 -5.44 3.36
N ILE A 90 -5.91 -5.28 2.95
CA ILE A 90 -7.07 -5.14 3.86
C ILE A 90 -7.13 -6.24 4.93
N PRO A 91 -7.02 -7.55 4.60
CA PRO A 91 -7.12 -8.59 5.62
C PRO A 91 -6.02 -8.51 6.67
N GLY A 92 -4.79 -8.16 6.27
CA GLY A 92 -3.67 -7.95 7.21
C GLY A 92 -3.92 -6.78 8.17
N PHE A 93 -4.46 -5.68 7.64
CA PHE A 93 -4.89 -4.53 8.44
C PHE A 93 -5.99 -4.90 9.46
N ILE A 94 -7.08 -5.54 8.99
CA ILE A 94 -8.21 -5.91 9.87
C ILE A 94 -7.76 -6.85 10.97
N MET A 95 -6.88 -7.81 10.65
CA MET A 95 -6.35 -8.75 11.63
C MET A 95 -5.59 -8.04 12.77
N MET A 96 -4.67 -7.13 12.42
CA MET A 96 -3.92 -6.38 13.44
C MET A 96 -4.80 -5.42 14.23
N TRP A 97 -5.76 -4.77 13.56
CA TRP A 97 -6.71 -3.88 14.23
C TRP A 97 -7.53 -4.62 15.29
N CYS A 98 -8.12 -5.77 14.95
CA CYS A 98 -8.89 -6.57 15.90
C CYS A 98 -8.01 -7.10 17.05
N LEU A 99 -6.79 -7.55 16.76
CA LEU A 99 -5.87 -8.08 17.77
C LEU A 99 -5.50 -7.00 18.79
N VAL A 100 -5.08 -5.82 18.33
CA VAL A 100 -4.67 -4.72 19.21
C VAL A 100 -5.85 -4.15 19.97
N TYR A 101 -7.02 -4.03 19.33
CA TYR A 101 -8.25 -3.61 19.99
C TYR A 101 -8.62 -4.54 21.15
N ALA A 102 -8.61 -5.86 20.91
CA ALA A 102 -8.89 -6.85 21.95
C ALA A 102 -7.88 -6.78 23.10
N LEU A 103 -6.60 -6.57 22.78
CA LEU A 103 -5.53 -6.46 23.77
C LEU A 103 -5.71 -5.23 24.67
N VAL A 104 -5.96 -4.06 24.10
CA VAL A 104 -6.22 -2.83 24.85
C VAL A 104 -7.47 -2.99 25.72
N LYS A 105 -8.56 -3.53 25.15
CA LYS A 105 -9.80 -3.76 25.89
C LYS A 105 -9.65 -4.76 27.04
N SER A 106 -8.80 -5.79 26.89
CA SER A 106 -8.54 -6.77 27.95
C SER A 106 -7.73 -6.21 29.12
N SER A 107 -7.01 -5.11 28.90
CA SER A 107 -6.15 -4.48 29.91
C SER A 107 -6.87 -3.46 30.80
N SER A 108 -8.14 -3.14 30.50
CA SER A 108 -8.99 -2.23 31.27
C SER A 108 -10.07 -2.99 32.02
#